data_AF-A0A5J5CYI3-F1
#
_entry.id   AF-A0A5J5CYI3-F1
#
_cell.length_a   1.000
_cell.length_b   1.000
_cell.length_c   1.000
_cell.angle_alpha   90.00
_cell.angle_beta   90.00
_cell.angle_gamma   90.00
#
_symmetry.space_group_name_H-M   'P 1'
#
loop_
_entity.id
_entity.type
_entity.pdbx_description
1 polymer ?
#
loop_
_entity_poly.entity_id
_entity_poly.type
_entity_poly.pdbx_seq_one_letter_code
_entity_poly.pdbx_strand_id
1 'polypeptide(L)' 'MSECRGACAEVDSDTEAVAGMGFKLGCISCKRRSEVEATATVDWYFRAKGEADFVHVSANRC' A
#
# COMPACT_ATOMS: atom_id res chain seq x y z
N MET A 1 21.05 -28.02 4.74
CA MET A 1 20.05 -27.26 5.52
C MET A 1 19.19 -26.50 4.52
N SER A 2 17.86 -26.68 4.54
CA SER A 2 16.96 -25.91 3.66
C SER A 2 16.85 -24.49 4.19
N GLU A 3 17.25 -23.52 3.39
CA GLU A 3 17.19 -22.12 3.72
C GLU A 3 15.72 -21.65 3.62
N CYS A 4 15.14 -21.21 4.74
CA CYS A 4 13.81 -20.61 4.72
C CYS A 4 13.90 -19.27 3.97
N ARG A 5 13.41 -19.22 2.75
CA ARG A 5 13.32 -17.97 1.99
C ARG A 5 12.07 -17.22 2.43
N GLY A 6 12.25 -15.96 2.86
CA GLY A 6 11.13 -15.07 3.18
C GLY A 6 10.24 -14.85 1.96
N ALA A 7 8.95 -14.65 2.21
CA ALA A 7 7.94 -14.36 1.19
C ALA A 7 7.24 -13.03 1.49
N CYS A 8 6.58 -12.47 0.48
CA CYS A 8 5.70 -11.32 0.64
C CYS A 8 4.36 -11.76 1.23
N ALA A 9 3.84 -11.00 2.19
CA ALA A 9 2.53 -11.21 2.78
C ALA A 9 1.72 -9.91 2.69
N GLU A 10 0.56 -9.99 2.04
CA GLU A 10 -0.40 -8.88 2.04
C GLU A 10 -1.11 -8.87 3.39
N VAL A 11 -1.04 -7.73 4.07
CA VAL A 11 -1.74 -7.48 5.33
C VAL A 11 -2.53 -6.20 5.20
N ASP A 12 -3.72 -6.19 5.80
CA ASP A 12 -4.60 -5.03 5.78
C ASP A 12 -3.99 -3.86 6.56
N SER A 13 -4.29 -2.64 6.13
CA SER A 13 -3.91 -1.43 6.85
C SER A 13 -4.82 -1.24 8.07
N ASP A 14 -4.27 -0.61 9.10
CA ASP A 14 -5.07 -0.06 10.19
C ASP A 14 -6.08 0.97 9.64
N THR A 15 -7.18 1.14 10.37
CA THR A 15 -8.31 2.02 9.99
C THR A 15 -8.59 3.14 10.98
N GLU A 16 -7.97 3.12 12.16
CA GLU A 16 -8.20 4.10 13.23
C GLU A 16 -6.94 4.94 13.47
N ALA A 17 -7.10 6.27 13.46
CA ALA A 17 -6.03 7.22 13.66
C ALA A 17 -6.31 8.13 14.86
N VAL A 18 -5.25 8.52 15.56
CA VAL A 18 -5.34 9.48 16.69
C VAL A 18 -5.17 10.90 16.17
N ALA A 19 -6.11 11.78 16.51
CA ALA A 19 -6.08 13.18 16.07
C ALA A 19 -4.80 13.89 16.52
N GLY A 20 -4.17 14.62 15.60
CA GLY A 20 -2.91 15.33 15.84
C GLY A 20 -1.65 14.46 15.79
N MET A 21 -1.79 13.14 15.59
CA MET A 21 -0.67 12.22 15.38
C MET A 21 -0.58 11.79 13.92
N GLY A 22 0.64 11.49 13.45
CA GLY A 22 0.84 10.90 12.13
C GLY A 22 0.26 9.48 12.07
N PHE A 23 -0.34 9.12 10.94
CA PHE A 23 -0.91 7.81 10.68
C PHE A 23 -0.39 7.25 9.36
N LYS A 24 0.02 5.98 9.36
CA LYS A 24 0.57 5.32 8.17
C LYS A 24 -0.51 4.45 7.54
N LEU A 25 -0.87 4.77 6.30
CA LEU A 25 -1.70 3.91 5.47
C LEU A 25 -0.82 2.88 4.75
N GLY A 26 -1.06 1.60 5.02
CA GLY A 26 -0.40 0.49 4.34
C GLY A 26 -1.09 0.13 3.02
N CYS A 27 -0.32 -0.05 1.96
CA CYS A 27 -0.77 -0.69 0.72
C CYS A 27 0.30 -1.69 0.29
N ILE A 28 -0.01 -2.98 0.39
CA ILE A 28 0.92 -4.05 0.04
C ILE A 28 0.26 -4.86 -1.08
N SER A 29 0.94 -4.94 -2.22
CA SER A 29 0.54 -5.82 -3.32
C SER A 29 1.72 -6.68 -3.71
N CYS A 30 1.58 -7.98 -3.46
CA CYS A 30 2.63 -8.96 -3.68
C CYS A 30 2.56 -9.49 -5.12
N LYS A 31 3.73 -9.59 -5.78
CA LYS A 31 3.84 -10.35 -7.03
C LYS A 31 3.48 -11.81 -6.75
N ARG A 32 2.67 -12.42 -7.63
CA ARG A 32 2.35 -13.87 -7.56
C ARG A 32 3.60 -14.76 -7.59
N ARG A 33 4.61 -14.36 -8.35
CA ARG A 33 5.90 -15.04 -8.48
C ARG A 33 7.02 -14.08 -8.16
N SER A 34 7.74 -14.33 -7.08
CA SER A 34 8.77 -13.43 -6.53
C SER A 34 9.98 -13.28 -7.47
N GLU A 35 10.30 -14.35 -8.19
CA GLU A 35 11.46 -14.51 -9.07
C GLU A 35 11.34 -13.76 -10.40
N VAL A 36 10.14 -13.24 -10.72
CA VAL A 36 9.90 -12.49 -11.96
C VAL A 36 10.14 -11.00 -11.72
N GLU A 37 11.13 -10.42 -12.38
CA GLU A 37 11.41 -8.98 -12.33
C GLU A 37 10.22 -8.14 -12.83
N ALA A 38 9.94 -7.04 -12.16
CA ALA A 38 8.84 -6.14 -12.51
C ALA A 38 9.10 -4.71 -12.03
N THR A 39 8.47 -3.74 -12.70
CA THR A 39 8.38 -2.35 -12.25
C THR A 39 6.91 -1.99 -12.07
N ALA A 40 6.59 -1.33 -10.97
CA ALA A 40 5.23 -0.88 -10.68
C ALA A 40 5.22 0.59 -10.24
N THR A 41 4.06 1.21 -10.34
CA THR A 41 3.78 2.54 -9.82
C THR A 41 2.54 2.49 -8.94
N VAL A 42 2.44 3.40 -7.99
CA VAL A 42 1.29 3.58 -7.12
C VAL A 42 0.77 5.01 -7.26
N ASP A 43 -0.53 5.14 -7.43
CA ASP A 43 -1.25 6.40 -7.44
C ASP A 43 -2.22 6.42 -6.25
N TRP A 44 -2.15 7.48 -5.45
CA TRP A 44 -2.98 7.66 -4.26
C TRP A 44 -4.07 8.68 -4.53
N TYR A 45 -5.29 8.32 -4.17
CA TYR A 45 -6.46 9.18 -4.27
C TYR A 45 -7.21 9.21 -2.94
N PHE A 46 -7.73 10.37 -2.57
CA PHE A 46 -8.50 10.55 -1.34
C PHE A 46 -9.86 11.18 -1.63
N ARG A 47 -10.89 10.75 -0.90
CA ARG A 47 -12.23 11.33 -0.93
C ARG A 47 -12.69 11.54 0.50
N ALA A 48 -12.95 12.78 0.89
CA ALA A 48 -13.45 13.04 2.23
C ALA A 48 -14.90 12.57 2.38
N LYS A 49 -15.33 12.37 3.62
CA LYS A 49 -16.72 12.00 3.90
C LYS A 49 -17.66 13.11 3.41
N GLY A 50 -18.59 12.75 2.52
CA GLY A 50 -19.59 13.66 1.95
C GLY A 50 -19.21 14.27 0.60
N GLU A 51 -18.00 14.03 0.11
CA GLU A 51 -17.59 14.43 -1.24
C GLU A 51 -17.97 13.38 -2.29
N ALA A 52 -18.22 13.83 -3.52
CA ALA A 52 -18.58 12.95 -4.64
C ALA A 52 -17.33 12.34 -5.30
N ASP A 53 -16.28 13.14 -5.46
CA ASP A 53 -15.13 12.83 -6.30
C ASP A 53 -13.88 12.53 -5.48
N PHE A 54 -12.97 11.78 -6.10
CA PHE A 54 -11.65 11.52 -5.57
C PHE A 54 -10.66 12.58 -6.03
N VAL A 55 -9.83 13.06 -5.11
CA VAL A 55 -8.72 13.98 -5.38
C VAL A 55 -7.42 13.17 -5.44
N HIS A 56 -6.62 13.41 -6.49
CA HIS A 56 -5.30 12.81 -6.61
C HIS A 56 -4.33 13.42 -5.60
N VAL A 57 -3.64 12.59 -4.82
CA VAL A 57 -2.74 13.00 -3.74
C VAL A 57 -1.29 12.88 -4.17
N SER A 58 -0.88 11.74 -4.73
CA SER A 58 0.51 11.50 -5.09
C SER A 58 0.68 10.27 -5.99
N ALA A 59 1.74 10.25 -6.79
CA ALA A 59 2.17 9.12 -7.61
C ALA A 59 3.64 8.79 -7.34
N ASN A 60 3.97 7.51 -7.11
CA ASN A 60 5.35 7.07 -6.86
C ASN A 60 5.66 5.74 -7.57
N ARG A 61 6.94 5.48 -7.86
CA ARG A 61 7.39 4.15 -8.31
C ARG A 61 7.57 3.25 -7.10
N CYS A 62 7.04 2.02 -7.17
CA CYS A 62 7.23 0.99 -6.15
C CYS A 62 8.57 0.28 -6.31
#